data_AF-A0A6P1AJR5-F1
#
_entry.id   AF-A0A6P1AJR5-F1
#
_cell.length_a   1.000
_cell.length_b   1.000
_cell.length_c   1.000
_cell.angle_alpha   90.00
_cell.angle_beta   90.00
_cell.angle_gamma   90.00
#
_symmetry.space_group_name_H-M   'P 1'
#
loop_
_entity.id
_entity.type
_entity.pdbx_description
1 polymer ?
#
loop_
_entity_poly.entity_id
_entity_poly.type
_entity_poly.pdbx_seq_one_letter_code
_entity_poly.pdbx_strand_id
1 'polypeptide(L)'
;MEAFAYLQIAQAYESKIYHDRELTLLDGLDWRTIRSGWYLTISVFLALSTLSIAKSAMALQRGDRGPSVVELQNSLKLQGVFPPDLESTGYYGPTTEDAVATYQRLNSIPADGVAGLLTLETLYGYRRPDPIIEPEENYCRRVATKGARLNIRSQPTTNSRIIGKLPQGTQIVIENRGSYGWVPLSNGGYVSSAYLGYCLE
;
A
#
# COMPACT_ATOMS: atom_id res chain seq x y z
N MET A 1 20.38 -4.26 24.07
CA MET A 1 19.08 -3.81 24.60
C MET A 1 18.30 -3.00 23.56
N GLU A 2 18.36 -3.35 22.27
CA GLU A 2 17.69 -2.56 21.22
C GLU A 2 16.55 -3.30 20.53
N ALA A 3 16.53 -4.63 20.54
CA ALA A 3 15.48 -5.43 19.90
C ALA A 3 14.07 -5.20 20.52
N PHE A 4 14.01 -4.89 21.81
CA PHE A 4 12.73 -4.64 22.49
C PHE A 4 12.08 -3.33 22.05
N ALA A 5 12.86 -2.29 21.74
CA ALA A 5 12.31 -1.00 21.31
C ALA A 5 11.62 -1.11 19.95
N TYR A 6 12.23 -1.83 19.00
CA TYR A 6 11.61 -2.10 17.70
C TYR A 6 10.32 -2.92 17.80
N LEU A 7 10.29 -3.88 18.73
CA LEU A 7 9.11 -4.73 18.94
C LEU A 7 7.95 -3.93 19.57
N GLN A 8 8.25 -2.99 20.46
CA GLN A 8 7.25 -2.09 21.06
C GLN A 8 6.67 -1.12 20.03
N ILE A 9 7.50 -0.59 19.12
CA ILE A 9 7.02 0.29 18.05
C ILE A 9 6.14 -0.47 17.06
N ALA A 10 6.49 -1.71 16.70
CA ALA A 10 5.66 -2.56 15.85
C ALA A 10 4.29 -2.84 16.49
N GLN A 11 4.25 -3.18 17.79
CA GLN A 11 3.00 -3.41 18.52
C GLN A 11 2.15 -2.14 18.68
N ALA A 12 2.78 -0.98 18.88
CA ALA A 12 2.08 0.30 18.95
C ALA A 12 1.50 0.76 17.60
N TYR A 13 2.13 0.36 16.49
CA TYR A 13 1.63 0.64 15.15
C TYR A 13 0.41 -0.23 14.79
N GLU A 14 0.45 -1.52 15.17
CA GLU A 14 -0.68 -2.45 14.97
C GLU A 14 -1.93 -2.05 15.78
N SER A 15 -1.77 -1.53 16.99
CA SER A 15 -2.90 -1.14 17.86
C SER A 15 -3.71 0.04 17.33
N LYS A 16 -3.11 0.88 16.46
CA LYS A 16 -3.78 2.06 15.89
C LYS A 16 -4.64 1.76 14.66
N ILE A 17 -4.48 0.57 14.06
CA ILE A 17 -5.09 0.22 12.76
C ILE A 17 -6.26 -0.78 12.92
N TYR A 18 -6.32 -1.57 14.00
CA TYR A 18 -7.40 -2.53 14.23
C TYR A 18 -8.07 -2.31 15.58
N HIS A 19 -9.15 -1.51 15.57
CA HIS A 19 -10.14 -1.51 16.64
C HIS A 19 -11.38 -2.24 16.14
N ASP A 20 -11.85 -3.20 16.94
CA ASP A 20 -13.03 -4.06 16.73
C ASP A 20 -12.98 -5.14 15.64
N ARG A 21 -12.31 -6.26 15.97
CA ARG A 21 -12.93 -7.59 15.79
C ARG A 21 -12.57 -8.45 17.00
N GLU A 22 -13.48 -8.50 17.96
CA GLU A 22 -13.44 -9.51 19.01
C GLU A 22 -13.66 -10.88 18.34
N LEU A 23 -12.65 -11.75 18.40
CA LEU A 23 -12.70 -13.11 17.85
C LEU A 23 -13.56 -14.00 18.75
N THR A 24 -14.87 -13.94 18.56
CA THR A 24 -15.87 -14.76 19.28
C THR A 24 -15.90 -16.24 18.85
N LEU A 25 -14.87 -16.70 18.14
CA LEU A 25 -14.80 -18.04 17.53
C LEU A 25 -14.85 -19.21 18.54
N LEU A 26 -14.59 -18.93 19.82
CA LEU A 26 -14.46 -19.96 20.86
C LEU A 26 -15.57 -19.89 21.92
N ASP A 27 -16.52 -18.97 21.79
CA ASP A 27 -17.58 -18.75 22.79
C ASP A 27 -18.53 -19.95 22.94
N GLY A 28 -18.54 -20.87 21.97
CA GLY A 28 -19.33 -22.10 21.98
C GLY A 28 -18.57 -23.38 22.35
N LEU A 29 -17.28 -23.30 22.74
CA LEU A 29 -16.48 -24.48 23.02
C LEU A 29 -16.69 -24.97 24.47
N ASP A 30 -17.37 -26.11 24.64
CA ASP A 30 -17.55 -26.73 25.97
C ASP A 30 -16.27 -27.44 26.42
N TRP A 31 -15.50 -26.75 27.28
CA TRP A 31 -14.19 -27.22 27.74
C TRP A 31 -14.27 -28.44 28.68
N ARG A 32 -15.46 -28.84 29.13
CA ARG A 32 -15.65 -29.97 30.05
C ARG A 32 -15.60 -31.34 29.36
N THR A 33 -15.77 -31.38 28.04
CA THR A 33 -15.90 -32.63 27.26
C THR A 33 -14.56 -33.16 26.74
N ILE A 34 -13.49 -32.35 26.78
CA ILE A 34 -12.20 -32.71 26.19
C ILE A 34 -11.42 -33.53 27.23
N ARG A 35 -11.34 -34.86 27.03
CA ARG A 35 -10.56 -35.77 27.88
C ARG A 35 -9.07 -35.44 27.81
N SER A 36 -8.42 -35.47 28.98
CA SER A 36 -7.07 -34.99 29.35
C SER A 36 -5.87 -35.31 28.44
N GLY A 37 -6.02 -36.12 27.39
CA GLY A 37 -4.93 -36.45 26.45
C GLY A 37 -4.94 -35.66 25.14
N TRP A 38 -6.05 -35.03 24.77
CA TRP A 38 -6.23 -34.46 23.42
C TRP A 38 -5.93 -32.95 23.35
N TYR A 39 -5.78 -32.26 24.50
CA TYR A 39 -5.37 -30.85 24.52
C TYR A 39 -3.94 -30.65 23.99
N LEU A 40 -3.04 -31.62 24.18
CA LEU A 40 -1.67 -31.54 23.67
C LEU A 40 -1.63 -31.59 22.15
N THR A 41 -2.46 -32.41 21.52
CA THR A 41 -2.55 -32.49 20.05
C THR A 41 -3.28 -31.29 19.46
N ILE A 42 -4.34 -30.79 20.11
CA ILE A 42 -5.03 -29.55 19.71
C ILE A 42 -4.09 -28.35 19.82
N SER A 43 -3.30 -28.24 20.90
CA SER A 43 -2.30 -27.17 21.07
C SER A 43 -1.22 -27.22 20.00
N VAL A 44 -0.71 -28.41 19.67
CA VAL A 44 0.28 -28.60 18.59
C VAL A 44 -0.34 -28.28 17.22
N PHE A 45 -1.56 -28.73 16.92
CA PHE A 45 -2.24 -28.39 15.67
C PHE A 45 -2.58 -26.90 15.55
N LEU A 46 -2.99 -26.25 16.65
CA LEU A 46 -3.23 -24.81 16.70
C LEU A 46 -1.91 -24.04 16.48
N ALA A 47 -0.83 -24.45 17.16
CA ALA A 47 0.50 -23.86 17.02
C ALA A 47 1.13 -24.10 15.63
N LEU A 48 0.89 -25.24 14.98
CA LEU A 48 1.33 -25.47 13.60
C LEU A 48 0.46 -24.72 12.59
N SER A 49 -0.81 -24.45 12.90
CA SER A 49 -1.71 -23.69 12.02
C SER A 49 -1.46 -22.17 12.06
N THR A 50 -0.93 -21.63 13.16
CA THR A 50 -0.66 -20.19 13.28
C THR A 50 0.57 -19.72 12.49
N LEU A 51 1.50 -20.61 12.12
CA LEU A 51 2.69 -20.23 11.33
C LEU A 51 2.39 -19.81 9.88
N SER A 52 1.17 -20.01 9.39
CA SER A 52 0.78 -19.69 7.99
C SER A 52 0.05 -18.37 7.79
N ILE A 53 -0.24 -17.58 8.85
CA ILE A 53 -1.18 -16.45 8.75
C ILE A 53 -0.49 -15.08 8.50
N ALA A 54 0.84 -14.99 8.53
CA ALA A 54 1.54 -13.70 8.42
C ALA A 54 1.95 -13.26 7.00
N LYS A 55 1.72 -14.08 5.95
CA LYS A 55 1.79 -13.63 4.55
C LYS A 55 0.35 -13.33 4.13
N SER A 56 -0.18 -12.11 4.05
CA SER A 56 0.43 -10.85 3.65
C SER A 56 -0.66 -9.77 3.72
N ALA A 57 -0.57 -8.84 4.66
CA ALA A 57 -1.48 -7.69 4.70
C ALA A 57 -1.11 -6.59 3.68
N MET A 58 0.02 -6.73 2.97
CA MET A 58 0.56 -5.72 2.04
C MET A 58 0.91 -6.26 0.64
N ALA A 59 0.58 -7.51 0.32
CA ALA A 59 0.84 -8.03 -1.02
C ALA A 59 -0.29 -7.62 -1.98
N LEU A 60 0.07 -7.27 -3.22
CA LEU A 60 -0.91 -7.10 -4.29
C LEU A 60 -0.92 -8.35 -5.18
N GLN A 61 -2.11 -8.88 -5.42
CA GLN A 61 -2.32 -10.12 -6.16
C GLN A 61 -3.55 -10.04 -7.06
N ARG A 62 -3.73 -11.06 -7.90
CA ARG A 62 -4.87 -11.16 -8.81
C ARG A 62 -6.19 -10.94 -8.08
N GLY A 63 -7.01 -10.04 -8.60
CA GLY A 63 -8.30 -9.66 -8.02
C GLY A 63 -8.27 -8.31 -7.31
N ASP A 64 -7.10 -7.88 -6.82
CA ASP A 64 -6.97 -6.63 -6.09
C ASP A 64 -7.28 -5.42 -6.97
N ARG A 65 -7.82 -4.39 -6.32
CA ARG A 65 -8.20 -3.14 -6.97
C ARG A 65 -7.80 -1.96 -6.11
N GLY A 66 -7.28 -0.92 -6.73
CA GLY A 66 -7.09 0.37 -6.07
C GLY A 66 -5.84 1.11 -6.52
N PRO A 67 -5.55 2.24 -5.85
CA PRO A 67 -4.41 3.09 -6.17
C PRO A 67 -3.06 2.37 -6.11
N SER A 68 -2.86 1.46 -5.15
CA SER A 68 -1.62 0.68 -5.04
C SER A 68 -1.36 -0.19 -6.26
N VAL A 69 -2.42 -0.72 -6.89
CA VAL A 69 -2.32 -1.49 -8.14
C VAL A 69 -2.00 -0.57 -9.33
N VAL A 70 -2.55 0.65 -9.34
CA VAL A 70 -2.18 1.65 -10.37
C VAL A 70 -0.69 1.98 -10.28
N GLU A 71 -0.18 2.22 -9.08
CA GLU A 71 1.24 2.50 -8.84
C GLU A 71 2.10 1.33 -9.31
N LEU A 72 1.73 0.10 -8.95
CA LEU A 72 2.40 -1.11 -9.43
C LEU A 72 2.45 -1.19 -10.95
N GLN A 73 1.31 -1.01 -11.64
CA GLN A 73 1.23 -1.06 -13.09
C GLN A 73 2.09 0.03 -13.75
N ASN A 74 2.08 1.25 -13.23
CA ASN A 74 2.94 2.35 -13.71
C ASN A 74 4.43 2.02 -13.54
N SER A 75 4.78 1.38 -12.43
CA SER A 75 6.16 1.00 -12.13
C SER A 75 6.65 -0.08 -13.06
N LEU A 76 5.83 -1.11 -13.30
CA LEU A 76 6.14 -2.20 -14.23
C LEU A 76 6.28 -1.71 -15.67
N LYS A 77 5.56 -0.65 -16.07
CA LYS A 77 5.76 0.01 -17.37
C LYS A 77 7.14 0.63 -17.50
N LEU A 78 7.64 1.30 -16.45
CA LEU A 78 8.99 1.87 -16.47
C LEU A 78 10.07 0.79 -16.59
N GLN A 79 9.82 -0.38 -16.00
CA GLN A 79 10.70 -1.53 -16.14
C GLN A 79 10.61 -2.21 -17.51
N GLY A 80 9.69 -1.76 -18.39
CA GLY A 80 9.49 -2.31 -19.73
C GLY A 80 8.82 -3.70 -19.74
N VAL A 81 8.31 -4.18 -18.61
CA VAL A 81 7.66 -5.50 -18.51
C VAL A 81 6.13 -5.46 -18.58
N PHE A 82 5.54 -4.26 -18.51
CA PHE A 82 4.10 -4.05 -18.67
C PHE A 82 3.83 -3.27 -19.96
N PRO A 83 2.78 -3.62 -20.73
CA PRO A 83 2.50 -2.96 -21.99
C PRO A 83 2.36 -1.44 -21.83
N PRO A 84 3.14 -0.63 -22.59
CA PRO A 84 3.11 0.83 -22.44
C PRO A 84 1.77 1.43 -22.86
N ASP A 85 1.11 0.83 -23.86
CA ASP A 85 -0.15 1.30 -24.41
C ASP A 85 -1.38 0.94 -23.54
N LEU A 86 -1.21 0.01 -22.59
CA LEU A 86 -2.30 -0.41 -21.72
C LEU A 86 -2.41 0.53 -20.53
N GLU A 87 -3.55 1.19 -20.35
CA GLU A 87 -3.80 2.07 -19.21
C GLU A 87 -3.66 1.34 -17.86
N SER A 88 -3.14 2.05 -16.87
CA SER A 88 -3.01 1.55 -15.49
C SER A 88 -4.37 1.65 -14.80
N THR A 89 -5.21 0.64 -15.01
CA THR A 89 -6.61 0.62 -14.57
C THR A 89 -6.78 0.51 -13.06
N GLY A 90 -5.72 0.12 -12.34
CA GLY A 90 -5.81 -0.18 -10.91
C GLY A 90 -6.53 -1.48 -10.62
N TYR A 91 -6.72 -2.35 -11.61
CA TYR A 91 -7.18 -3.72 -11.42
C TYR A 91 -6.05 -4.70 -11.69
N TYR A 92 -5.78 -5.57 -10.73
CA TYR A 92 -4.75 -6.60 -10.83
C TYR A 92 -5.33 -7.81 -11.56
N GLY A 93 -5.26 -7.74 -12.89
CA GLY A 93 -5.71 -8.80 -13.79
C GLY A 93 -4.58 -9.74 -14.24
N PRO A 94 -4.88 -10.67 -15.16
CA PRO A 94 -3.90 -11.61 -15.72
C PRO A 94 -2.67 -10.91 -16.31
N THR A 95 -2.85 -9.79 -17.01
CA THR A 95 -1.74 -9.00 -17.59
C THR A 95 -0.83 -8.40 -16.52
N THR A 96 -1.38 -8.01 -15.37
CA THR A 96 -0.58 -7.46 -14.26
C THR A 96 0.21 -8.56 -13.56
N GLU A 97 -0.42 -9.72 -13.33
CA GLU A 97 0.26 -10.88 -12.76
C GLU A 97 1.41 -11.36 -13.64
N ASP A 98 1.19 -11.47 -14.95
CA ASP A 98 2.23 -11.89 -15.89
C ASP A 98 3.40 -10.89 -15.94
N ALA A 99 3.10 -9.59 -15.92
CA ALA A 99 4.12 -8.55 -15.84
C ALA A 99 4.92 -8.63 -14.52
N VAL A 100 4.25 -8.89 -13.38
CA VAL A 100 4.92 -9.09 -12.09
C VAL A 100 5.78 -10.34 -12.12
N ALA A 101 5.27 -11.48 -12.60
CA ALA A 101 6.04 -12.71 -12.73
C ALA A 101 7.27 -12.50 -13.65
N THR A 102 7.12 -11.74 -14.72
CA THR A 102 8.22 -11.39 -15.63
C THR A 102 9.26 -10.52 -14.92
N TYR A 103 8.83 -9.47 -14.23
CA TYR A 103 9.72 -8.64 -13.42
C TYR A 103 10.49 -9.45 -12.37
N GLN A 104 9.79 -10.37 -11.68
CA GLN A 104 10.38 -11.25 -10.67
C GLN A 104 11.46 -12.16 -11.27
N ARG A 105 11.21 -12.78 -12.44
CA ARG A 105 12.20 -13.59 -13.17
C ARG A 105 13.43 -12.78 -13.55
N LEU A 106 13.25 -11.57 -14.09
CA LEU A 106 14.36 -10.70 -14.51
C LEU A 106 15.24 -10.27 -13.33
N ASN A 107 14.65 -10.10 -12.15
CA ASN A 107 15.36 -9.71 -10.92
C ASN A 107 15.78 -10.90 -10.06
N SER A 108 15.66 -12.14 -10.56
CA SER A 108 16.04 -13.37 -9.85
C SER A 108 15.38 -13.54 -8.47
N ILE A 109 14.14 -13.07 -8.32
CA ILE A 109 13.30 -13.28 -7.13
C ILE A 109 12.18 -14.29 -7.44
N PRO A 110 11.52 -14.90 -6.43
CA PRO A 110 10.45 -15.87 -6.66
C PRO A 110 9.37 -15.31 -7.59
N ALA A 111 9.11 -16.00 -8.70
CA ALA A 111 8.20 -15.56 -9.77
C ALA A 111 6.79 -16.15 -9.61
N ASP A 112 6.15 -15.81 -8.51
CA ASP A 112 4.80 -16.26 -8.14
C ASP A 112 3.68 -15.36 -8.69
N GLY A 113 4.03 -14.26 -9.36
CA GLY A 113 3.06 -13.30 -9.88
C GLY A 113 2.40 -12.46 -8.80
N VAL A 114 2.86 -12.54 -7.54
CA VAL A 114 2.35 -11.78 -6.40
C VAL A 114 3.34 -10.66 -6.06
N ALA A 115 2.86 -9.42 -6.06
CA ALA A 115 3.66 -8.27 -5.65
C ALA A 115 3.69 -8.16 -4.12
N GLY A 116 4.41 -9.09 -3.47
CA GLY A 116 4.73 -9.06 -2.05
C GLY A 116 5.90 -8.12 -1.71
N LEU A 117 6.30 -8.09 -0.44
CA LEU A 117 7.32 -7.18 0.08
C LEU A 117 8.60 -7.15 -0.76
N LEU A 118 9.18 -8.32 -1.05
CA LEU A 118 10.41 -8.43 -1.85
C LEU A 118 10.24 -7.85 -3.27
N THR A 119 9.10 -8.12 -3.92
CA THR A 119 8.79 -7.58 -5.24
C THR A 119 8.66 -6.06 -5.19
N LEU A 120 7.95 -5.53 -4.19
CA LEU A 120 7.73 -4.09 -4.04
C LEU A 120 9.03 -3.35 -3.66
N GLU A 121 9.87 -3.92 -2.79
CA GLU A 121 11.17 -3.35 -2.42
C GLU A 121 12.14 -3.30 -3.59
N THR A 122 12.19 -4.36 -4.40
CA THR A 122 13.03 -4.36 -5.60
C THR A 122 12.50 -3.38 -6.65
N LEU A 123 11.18 -3.30 -6.82
CA LEU A 123 10.53 -2.47 -7.84
C LEU A 123 10.56 -0.97 -7.54
N TYR A 124 10.35 -0.59 -6.27
CA TYR A 124 10.33 0.81 -5.85
C TYR A 124 11.66 1.27 -5.25
N GLY A 125 12.60 0.34 -5.07
CA GLY A 125 13.77 0.52 -4.22
C GLY A 125 13.39 0.50 -2.74
N TYR A 126 14.40 0.42 -1.86
CA TYR A 126 14.23 0.74 -0.45
C TYR A 126 13.86 2.22 -0.37
N ARG A 127 12.56 2.53 -0.40
CA ARG A 127 12.04 3.83 -0.02
C ARG A 127 12.40 3.92 1.46
N ARG A 128 13.56 4.52 1.78
CA ARG A 128 13.92 4.78 3.17
C ARG A 128 12.66 5.41 3.75
N PRO A 129 11.98 4.82 4.76
CA PRO A 129 11.08 5.64 5.55
C PRO A 129 11.96 6.82 5.94
N ASP A 130 11.54 8.02 5.52
CA ASP A 130 12.34 9.22 5.69
C ASP A 130 12.91 9.13 7.11
N PRO A 131 14.26 9.19 7.28
CA PRO A 131 14.86 9.01 8.59
C PRO A 131 14.08 9.90 9.55
N ILE A 132 13.62 9.33 10.67
CA ILE A 132 12.81 10.02 11.68
C ILE A 132 13.63 11.18 12.21
N ILE A 133 13.63 12.27 11.46
CA ILE A 133 14.03 13.60 11.84
C ILE A 133 12.68 14.31 11.97
N GLU A 134 12.47 14.87 13.14
CA GLU A 134 11.29 15.62 13.57
C GLU A 134 10.78 16.65 12.54
N PRO A 135 9.48 17.00 12.64
CA PRO A 135 8.58 17.24 11.52
C PRO A 135 8.63 18.67 10.98
N GLU A 136 7.89 18.84 9.87
CA GLU A 136 7.56 20.09 9.18
C GLU A 136 8.65 20.70 8.31
N GLU A 137 8.83 20.21 7.08
CA GLU A 137 8.87 21.13 5.93
C GLU A 137 8.33 20.44 4.67
N ASN A 138 7.30 21.03 4.04
CA ASN A 138 6.81 20.74 2.69
C ASN A 138 5.84 19.56 2.44
N TYR A 139 4.96 19.24 3.40
CA TYR A 139 3.66 18.64 3.05
C TYR A 139 2.66 19.66 2.48
N CYS A 140 2.94 20.96 2.67
CA CYS A 140 2.18 22.03 2.02
C CYS A 140 2.54 22.10 0.53
N ARG A 141 1.53 22.06 -0.33
CA ARG A 141 1.65 22.37 -1.76
C ARG A 141 0.65 23.43 -2.16
N ARG A 142 0.99 24.25 -3.15
CA ARG A 142 0.07 25.24 -3.74
C ARG A 142 -0.27 24.83 -5.16
N VAL A 143 -1.54 24.93 -5.54
CA VAL A 143 -1.96 24.75 -6.94
C VAL A 143 -1.33 25.87 -7.78
N ALA A 144 -0.59 25.46 -8.82
CA ALA A 144 0.21 26.32 -9.68
C ALA A 144 -0.14 26.09 -11.17
N THR A 145 -1.41 26.22 -11.49
CA THR A 145 -1.94 26.23 -12.86
C THR A 145 -1.92 27.64 -13.46
N LYS A 146 -2.01 27.77 -14.78
CA LYS A 146 -2.16 29.07 -15.47
C LYS A 146 -3.62 29.56 -15.43
N GLY A 147 -4.24 29.57 -14.24
CA GLY A 147 -5.62 30.02 -14.00
C GLY A 147 -6.71 28.95 -14.14
N ALA A 148 -6.38 27.73 -14.59
CA ALA A 148 -7.32 26.62 -14.66
C ALA A 148 -7.55 25.94 -13.29
N ARG A 149 -8.71 25.32 -13.07
CA ARG A 149 -8.93 24.52 -11.85
C ARG A 149 -8.24 23.15 -11.99
N LEU A 150 -7.48 22.74 -10.97
CA LEU A 150 -6.82 21.44 -10.91
C LEU A 150 -7.81 20.34 -10.50
N ASN A 151 -7.88 19.25 -11.25
CA ASN A 151 -8.76 18.13 -10.94
C ASN A 151 -8.21 17.30 -9.77
N ILE A 152 -9.09 16.99 -8.81
CA ILE A 152 -8.88 15.95 -7.79
C ILE A 152 -9.52 14.67 -8.32
N ARG A 153 -8.77 13.58 -8.31
CA ARG A 153 -9.18 12.30 -8.88
C ARG A 153 -9.26 11.20 -7.85
N SER A 154 -10.12 10.21 -8.09
CA SER A 154 -10.31 9.07 -7.18
C SER A 154 -9.11 8.11 -7.17
N GLN A 155 -8.32 8.09 -8.25
CA GLN A 155 -7.12 7.26 -8.38
C GLN A 155 -6.01 8.07 -9.06
N PRO A 156 -4.72 7.69 -8.93
CA PRO A 156 -3.59 8.38 -9.55
C PRO A 156 -3.49 8.08 -11.06
N THR A 157 -4.56 8.36 -11.81
CA THR A 157 -4.64 8.21 -13.27
C THR A 157 -5.46 9.33 -13.88
N THR A 158 -5.16 9.69 -15.14
CA THR A 158 -5.89 10.74 -15.87
C THR A 158 -7.31 10.35 -16.23
N ASN A 159 -7.60 9.05 -16.33
CA ASN A 159 -8.89 8.49 -16.74
C ASN A 159 -9.82 8.18 -15.56
N SER A 160 -9.33 8.24 -14.32
CA SER A 160 -10.17 8.00 -13.15
C SER A 160 -11.18 9.12 -12.89
N ARG A 161 -12.23 8.79 -12.12
CA ARG A 161 -13.31 9.73 -11.79
C ARG A 161 -12.76 11.00 -11.14
N ILE A 162 -13.20 12.15 -11.65
CA ILE A 162 -12.97 13.45 -11.00
C ILE A 162 -13.90 13.52 -9.80
N ILE A 163 -13.35 13.68 -8.61
CA ILE A 163 -14.10 13.80 -7.35
C ILE A 163 -14.18 15.24 -6.85
N GLY A 164 -13.38 16.14 -7.41
CA GLY A 164 -13.39 17.57 -7.07
C GLY A 164 -12.48 18.39 -7.96
N LYS A 165 -12.46 19.71 -7.75
CA LYS A 165 -11.54 20.63 -8.45
C LYS A 165 -11.06 21.76 -7.54
N LEU A 166 -9.75 21.96 -7.49
CA LEU A 166 -9.09 23.02 -6.72
C LEU A 166 -8.84 24.26 -7.58
N PRO A 167 -9.20 25.46 -7.11
CA PRO A 167 -8.80 26.72 -7.75
C PRO A 167 -7.28 26.92 -7.82
N GLN A 168 -6.86 27.85 -8.69
CA GLN A 168 -5.47 28.31 -8.74
C GLN A 168 -5.08 28.97 -7.42
N GLY A 169 -3.87 28.70 -6.94
CA GLY A 169 -3.34 29.29 -5.71
C GLY A 169 -3.83 28.61 -4.43
N THR A 170 -4.75 27.64 -4.49
CA THR A 170 -5.19 26.89 -3.31
C THR A 170 -4.02 26.16 -2.66
N GLN A 171 -3.87 26.33 -1.34
CA GLN A 171 -2.93 25.55 -0.54
C GLN A 171 -3.59 24.24 -0.11
N ILE A 172 -2.83 23.15 -0.20
CA ILE A 172 -3.25 21.80 0.15
C ILE A 172 -2.18 21.14 1.00
N VAL A 173 -2.61 20.19 1.84
CA VAL A 173 -1.72 19.32 2.59
C VAL A 173 -1.73 17.96 1.91
N ILE A 174 -0.55 17.46 1.59
CA ILE A 174 -0.35 16.16 0.95
C ILE A 174 -0.05 15.12 2.02
N GLU A 175 -0.48 13.88 1.81
CA GLU A 175 -0.17 12.76 2.72
C GLU A 175 1.30 12.36 2.60
N ASN A 176 1.81 12.33 1.37
CA ASN A 176 3.21 12.10 1.05
C ASN A 176 3.58 12.80 -0.27
N ARG A 177 4.87 12.78 -0.63
CA ARG A 177 5.38 13.41 -1.87
C ARG A 177 4.76 12.84 -3.14
N GLY A 178 4.07 11.71 -3.06
CA GLY A 178 3.47 11.03 -4.17
C GLY A 178 4.49 10.24 -4.99
N SER A 179 3.98 9.58 -6.03
CA SER A 179 4.74 8.77 -6.95
C SER A 179 4.17 8.94 -8.37
N TYR A 180 4.98 8.73 -9.40
CA TYR A 180 4.53 8.71 -10.81
C TYR A 180 3.75 9.97 -11.24
N GLY A 181 4.15 11.13 -10.73
CA GLY A 181 3.51 12.40 -11.09
C GLY A 181 2.14 12.63 -10.41
N TRP A 182 1.76 11.81 -9.44
CA TRP A 182 0.53 11.93 -8.66
C TRP A 182 0.83 12.08 -7.19
N VAL A 183 0.07 12.97 -6.54
CA VAL A 183 0.25 13.33 -5.14
C VAL A 183 -1.04 13.06 -4.39
N PRO A 184 -1.02 12.20 -3.36
CA PRO A 184 -2.18 11.95 -2.51
C PRO A 184 -2.44 13.13 -1.58
N LEU A 185 -3.70 13.54 -1.49
CA LEU A 185 -4.14 14.56 -0.55
C LEU A 185 -4.48 13.94 0.81
N SER A 186 -4.22 14.65 1.91
CA SER A 186 -4.54 14.17 3.26
C SER A 186 -6.04 13.94 3.49
N ASN A 187 -6.90 14.63 2.75
CA ASN A 187 -8.36 14.48 2.77
C ASN A 187 -8.90 13.53 1.69
N GLY A 188 -8.01 12.77 1.04
CA GLY A 188 -8.35 11.78 0.04
C GLY A 188 -8.33 12.30 -1.41
N GLY A 189 -8.08 11.37 -2.32
CA GLY A 189 -7.92 11.65 -3.74
C GLY A 189 -6.50 12.04 -4.14
N TYR A 190 -6.31 12.18 -5.44
CA TYR A 190 -5.02 12.37 -6.08
C TYR A 190 -5.05 13.57 -7.01
N VAL A 191 -4.00 14.37 -6.98
CA VAL A 191 -3.77 15.48 -7.90
C VAL A 191 -2.46 15.27 -8.63
N SER A 192 -2.31 15.83 -9.83
CA SER A 192 -1.05 15.70 -10.56
C SER A 192 0.00 16.67 -10.02
N SER A 193 1.19 16.16 -9.72
CA SER A 193 2.34 16.94 -9.20
C SER A 193 2.79 18.03 -10.17
N ALA A 194 2.54 17.85 -11.47
CA ALA A 194 2.90 18.81 -12.52
C ALA A 194 2.21 20.18 -12.34
N TYR A 195 1.12 20.23 -11.56
CA TYR A 195 0.37 21.46 -11.29
C TYR A 195 0.50 21.90 -9.83
N LEU A 196 1.49 21.39 -9.11
CA LEU A 196 1.78 21.78 -7.73
C LEU A 196 3.10 22.55 -7.65
N GLY A 197 3.06 23.68 -6.96
CA GLY A 197 4.24 24.40 -6.50
C GLY A 197 4.44 24.23 -5.00
N TYR A 198 5.55 24.76 -4.49
CA TYR A 198 5.77 24.92 -3.06
C TYR A 198 4.91 26.06 -2.52
N CYS A 199 4.48 25.92 -1.27
CA CYS A 199 3.87 27.05 -0.56
C CYS A 199 4.89 28.19 -0.46
N LEU A 200 4.42 29.43 -0.63
CA LEU A 200 5.26 30.59 -0.36
C LEU A 200 5.24 30.75 1.16
N GLU A 201 6.42 30.87 1.75
CA GLU A 201 6.58 31.34 3.14
C GLU A 201 6.00 32.74 3.31
#